data_AF-A0A352NXK8-F1
#
_entry.id   AF-A0A352NXK8-F1
#
_cell.length_a   1.000
_cell.length_b   1.000
_cell.length_c   1.000
_cell.angle_alpha   90.00
_cell.angle_beta   90.00
_cell.angle_gamma   90.00
#
_symmetry.space_group_name_H-M   'P 1'
#
loop_
_entity.id
_entity.type
_entity.pdbx_description
1 polymer ?
#
loop_
_entity_poly.entity_id
_entity_poly.type
_entity_poly.pdbx_seq_one_letter_code
_entity_poly.pdbx_strand_id
1 'polypeptide(L)' 'MKNDLANLDTKINDLKETLYLLIKNGSLTDETVVKCSEKLDKLILEYQKRDTVS' A
#
# COMPACT_ATOMS: atom_id res chain seq x y z
N MET A 1 15.38 7.71 -9.03
CA MET A 1 14.40 8.58 -8.35
C MET A 1 13.04 8.58 -9.02
N LYS A 2 12.81 9.15 -10.22
CA LYS A 2 11.48 9.13 -10.87
C LYS A 2 10.89 7.72 -11.08
N ASN A 3 11.72 6.77 -11.52
CA ASN A 3 11.28 5.38 -11.72
C ASN A 3 10.97 4.65 -10.40
N ASP A 4 11.55 5.09 -9.28
CA ASP A 4 11.35 4.47 -7.97
C ASP A 4 10.02 4.91 -7.35
N LEU A 5 9.65 6.20 -7.53
CA LEU A 5 8.34 6.70 -7.14
C LEU A 5 7.21 6.04 -7.95
N ALA A 6 7.37 5.94 -9.27
CA ALA A 6 6.37 5.29 -10.11
C ALA A 6 6.14 3.82 -9.72
N ASN A 7 7.22 3.10 -9.36
CA ASN A 7 7.12 1.73 -8.88
C ASN A 7 6.44 1.63 -7.49
N LEU A 8 6.67 2.61 -6.62
CA LEU A 8 5.99 2.69 -5.32
C LEU A 8 4.49 2.98 -5.51
N ASP A 9 4.13 3.90 -6.39
CA ASP A 9 2.72 4.21 -6.71
C ASP A 9 1.98 2.99 -7.24
N THR A 10 2.56 2.24 -8.18
CA THR A 10 1.95 0.99 -8.69
C THR A 10 1.72 0.01 -7.55
N LYS A 11 2.72 -0.21 -6.69
CA LYS A 11 2.58 -1.13 -5.53
C LYS A 11 1.54 -0.66 -4.53
N ILE A 12 1.43 0.65 -4.28
CA ILE A 12 0.42 1.23 -3.39
C ILE A 12 -0.98 0.99 -3.96
N ASN A 13 -1.17 1.18 -5.26
CA ASN A 13 -2.46 0.97 -5.92
C ASN A 13 -2.87 -0.51 -5.95
N ASP A 14 -1.93 -1.42 -6.27
CA ASP A 14 -2.19 -2.86 -6.22
C ASP A 14 -2.58 -3.33 -4.82
N LEU A 15 -1.93 -2.79 -3.79
CA LEU A 15 -2.26 -3.10 -2.39
C LEU A 15 -3.61 -2.52 -1.97
N LYS A 16 -3.98 -1.33 -2.44
CA LYS A 16 -5.32 -0.75 -2.22
C LYS A 16 -6.42 -1.61 -2.85
N GLU A 17 -6.23 -2.08 -4.08
CA GLU A 17 -7.20 -2.99 -4.73
C GLU A 17 -7.30 -4.31 -3.97
N THR A 18 -6.17 -4.88 -3.56
CA THR A 18 -6.14 -6.12 -2.78
C THR A 18 -6.90 -5.97 -1.45
N LEU A 19 -6.65 -4.87 -0.71
CA LEU A 19 -7.37 -4.53 0.51
C LEU A 19 -8.87 -4.38 0.25
N TYR A 20 -9.25 -3.67 -0.80
CA TYR A 20 -10.65 -3.48 -1.17
C TYR A 20 -11.33 -4.83 -1.46
N LEU A 21 -10.68 -5.74 -2.18
CA LEU A 21 -11.20 -7.08 -2.46
C LEU A 21 -11.30 -7.94 -1.19
N LEU A 22 -10.31 -7.89 -0.31
CA LEU A 22 -10.33 -8.63 0.96
C LEU A 22 -11.44 -8.14 1.89
N ILE A 23 -11.64 -6.83 1.98
CA ILE A 23 -12.73 -6.21 2.77
C ILE A 23 -14.10 -6.57 2.18
N LYS A 24 -14.21 -6.59 0.84
CA LYS A 24 -15.46 -6.92 0.15
C LYS A 24 -15.84 -8.40 0.29
N ASN A 25 -14.85 -9.30 0.31
CA ASN A 25 -15.07 -10.74 0.26
C ASN A 25 -14.91 -11.45 1.62
N GLY A 26 -14.51 -10.74 2.68
CA GLY A 26 -14.15 -11.34 3.97
C GLY A 26 -14.45 -10.45 5.18
N SER A 27 -13.93 -10.86 6.34
CA SER A 27 -14.03 -10.07 7.57
C SER A 27 -12.94 -9.01 7.61
N LEU A 28 -13.29 -7.77 7.94
CA LEU A 28 -12.36 -6.66 8.20
C LEU A 28 -11.32 -6.98 9.29
N THR A 29 -11.59 -7.99 10.12
CA THR A 29 -10.71 -8.45 11.20
C THR A 29 -9.81 -9.62 10.80
N ASP A 30 -9.83 -10.04 9.54
CA ASP A 30 -8.92 -11.07 9.05
C ASP A 30 -7.48 -10.58 9.22
N GLU A 31 -6.63 -11.41 9.83
CA GLU A 31 -5.21 -11.11 10.05
C GLU A 31 -4.51 -10.75 8.72
N THR A 32 -5.04 -11.28 7.62
CA THR A 32 -4.62 -10.95 6.26
C THR A 32 -4.88 -9.48 5.91
N VAL A 33 -6.06 -8.95 6.26
CA VAL A 33 -6.42 -7.53 6.06
C VAL A 33 -5.52 -6.63 6.91
N VAL A 34 -5.27 -7.00 8.17
CA VAL A 34 -4.37 -6.24 9.08
C VAL A 34 -2.96 -6.17 8.50
N LYS A 35 -2.37 -7.30 8.11
CA LYS A 35 -1.03 -7.34 7.50
C LYS A 35 -0.95 -6.57 6.18
N CYS A 36 -2.03 -6.59 5.39
CA CYS A 36 -2.11 -5.84 4.14
C CYS A 36 -2.11 -4.33 4.42
N SER A 37 -2.88 -3.87 5.41
CA SER A 37 -2.94 -2.48 5.86
C SER A 37 -1.58 -1.98 6.38
N GLU A 38 -0.90 -2.74 7.23
CA GLU A 38 0.43 -2.37 7.74
C GLU A 38 1.47 -2.23 6.61
N LYS A 39 1.38 -3.09 5.59
CA LYS A 39 2.26 -3.05 4.42
C LYS A 39 1.98 -1.82 3.55
N LEU A 40 0.71 -1.45 3.40
CA LEU A 40 0.31 -0.25 2.67
C LEU A 40 0.84 1.01 3.37
N ASP A 41 0.69 1.12 4.69
CA ASP A 41 1.19 2.25 5.47
C ASP A 41 2.71 2.43 5.32
N LYS A 42 3.47 1.33 5.36
CA LYS A 42 4.93 1.37 5.14
C LYS A 42 5.28 1.91 3.75
N LEU A 43 4.58 1.47 2.71
CA LEU A 43 4.84 1.95 1.34
C LEU A 43 4.48 3.42 1.16
N ILE A 44 3.38 3.89 1.78
CA ILE A 44 3.00 5.31 1.76
C ILE A 44 4.07 6.15 2.46
N LEU A 45 4.56 5.72 3.62
CA LEU A 45 5.65 6.41 4.32
C LEU A 45 6.95 6.43 3.50
N GLU A 46 7.29 5.34 2.82
CA GLU A 46 8.45 5.32 1.91
C GLU A 46 8.27 6.26 0.72
N TYR A 47 7.07 6.30 0.13
CA TYR A 47 6.76 7.22 -0.95
C TYR A 47 6.91 8.67 -0.49
N GLN A 48 6.27 9.04 0.63
CA GLN A 48 6.33 10.38 1.19
C GLN A 48 7.77 10.82 1.51
N LYS A 49 8.59 9.92 2.09
CA LYS A 49 10.01 10.19 2.36
C LYS A 49 10.82 10.42 1.10
N ARG A 50 10.50 9.72 0.00
CA ARG A 50 11.22 9.89 -1.27
C ARG A 50 10.74 11.11 -2.06
N ASP A 51 9.47 11.47 -1.92
CA ASP A 51 8.87 12.67 -2.50
C ASP A 51 9.39 13.95 -1.83
N THR A 52 9.50 13.97 -0.49
CA THR A 52 10.04 15.12 0.27
C THR A 52 11.56 15.31 0.16
N VAL A 53 12.29 14.33 -0.36
CA VAL A 53 13.74 14.41 -0.59
C VAL A 53 14.07 14.75 -2.06
N SER A 54 13.06 15.06 -2.88
CA SER A 54 13.22 15.45 -4.29
C SER A 54 13.31 16.97 -4.51
#